data_AF-A0A2G9TA00-F1
#
_entry.id   AF-A0A2G9TA00-F1
#
_cell.length_a   1.000
_cell.length_b   1.000
_cell.length_c   1.000
_cell.angle_alpha   90.00
_cell.angle_beta   90.00
_cell.angle_gamma   90.00
#
_symmetry.space_group_name_H-M   'P 1'
#
loop_
_entity.id
_entity.type
_entity.pdbx_description
1 polymer ?
#
loop_
_entity_poly.entity_id
_entity_poly.type
_entity_poly.pdbx_seq_one_letter_code
_entity_poly.pdbx_strand_id
1 'polypeptide(L)'
;VKDSGATLAICQWGFDDEANHLLHHHQLPAVRWVGGPEIELLAIATNARIVPRFSELAPAKLGSAGLVREITFGTARDRMLSIEQCPNSKAVTIFVRGGNKMIIDEAKRSIHDALCVIRNLVRDDRIVYGGGSAETACAIEVAKEADKIEGIEQYAFRAFADALEAIPMALAENSGLGPIDAITDLKVRRFSITALAG
;
A
#
# COMPACT_ATOMS: atom_id res chain seq x y z
N VAL A 1 -6.94 22.56 -29.26
CA VAL A 1 -6.23 22.30 -27.96
C VAL A 1 -5.60 23.56 -27.42
N LYS A 2 -4.73 24.25 -28.17
CA LYS A 2 -4.09 25.50 -27.72
C LYS A 2 -5.10 26.61 -27.37
N ASP A 3 -6.20 26.71 -28.12
CA ASP A 3 -7.26 27.70 -27.86
C ASP A 3 -7.94 27.53 -26.50
N SER A 4 -7.87 26.33 -25.91
CA SER A 4 -8.40 26.09 -24.55
C SER A 4 -7.48 26.63 -23.44
N GLY A 5 -6.26 27.04 -23.77
CA GLY A 5 -5.24 27.47 -22.81
C GLY A 5 -4.38 26.33 -22.22
N ALA A 6 -4.50 25.10 -22.74
CA ALA A 6 -3.70 23.97 -22.28
C ALA A 6 -2.22 24.12 -22.68
N THR A 7 -1.33 23.82 -21.73
CA THR A 7 0.14 23.83 -21.92
C THR A 7 0.75 22.44 -22.11
N LEU A 8 0.03 21.39 -21.71
CA LEU A 8 0.41 19.99 -21.86
C LEU A 8 -0.83 19.18 -22.28
N ALA A 9 -0.68 18.33 -23.30
CA ALA A 9 -1.72 17.38 -23.68
C ALA A 9 -1.35 15.97 -23.22
N ILE A 10 -2.31 15.27 -22.60
CA ILE A 10 -2.14 13.88 -22.19
C ILE A 10 -3.29 13.09 -22.80
N CYS A 11 -2.97 12.15 -23.68
CA CYS A 11 -3.92 11.34 -24.42
C CYS A 11 -3.80 9.87 -24.01
N GLN A 12 -4.95 9.24 -23.76
CA GLN A 12 -5.01 7.80 -23.48
C GLN A 12 -4.52 6.98 -24.68
N TRP A 13 -4.94 7.38 -25.88
CA TRP A 13 -4.57 6.74 -27.14
C TRP A 13 -3.52 7.56 -27.90
N GLY A 14 -2.94 6.94 -28.93
CA GLY A 14 -2.09 7.64 -29.90
C GLY A 14 -2.86 8.66 -30.74
N PHE A 15 -2.11 9.58 -31.32
CA PHE A 15 -2.58 10.51 -32.36
C PHE A 15 -1.63 10.41 -33.56
N ASP A 16 -2.12 10.82 -34.73
CA ASP A 16 -1.39 10.71 -36.01
C ASP A 16 -0.13 11.58 -36.04
N ASP A 17 0.82 11.22 -36.91
CA ASP A 17 2.10 11.94 -37.04
C ASP A 17 1.92 13.40 -37.47
N GLU A 18 0.91 13.68 -38.32
CA GLU A 18 0.54 15.05 -38.70
C GLU A 18 0.10 15.87 -37.48
N ALA A 19 -0.73 15.29 -36.61
CA ALA A 19 -1.16 15.94 -35.38
C ALA A 19 0.03 16.20 -34.44
N ASN A 20 0.96 15.25 -34.35
CA ASN A 20 2.19 15.41 -33.57
C ASN A 20 3.06 16.57 -34.09
N HIS A 21 3.22 16.67 -35.41
CA HIS A 21 3.96 17.77 -36.03
C HIS A 21 3.32 19.13 -35.74
N LEU A 22 1.99 19.22 -35.84
CA LEU A 22 1.24 20.44 -35.50
C LEU A 22 1.40 20.81 -34.02
N LEU A 23 1.29 19.84 -33.11
CA LEU A 23 1.48 20.05 -31.67
C LEU A 23 2.88 20.58 -31.35
N HIS A 24 3.91 20.02 -31.99
CA HIS A 24 5.29 20.48 -31.87
C HIS A 24 5.46 21.92 -32.41
N HIS A 25 4.93 22.23 -33.60
CA HIS A 25 4.99 23.58 -34.17
C HIS A 25 4.31 24.62 -33.26
N HIS A 26 3.23 24.21 -32.59
CA HIS A 26 2.53 25.05 -31.62
C HIS A 26 3.14 25.06 -30.22
N GLN A 27 4.31 24.43 -30.01
CA GLN A 27 5.02 24.32 -28.73
C GLN A 27 4.16 23.71 -27.62
N LEU A 28 3.36 22.69 -27.96
CA LEU A 28 2.50 21.99 -27.03
C LEU A 28 3.03 20.55 -26.85
N PRO A 29 3.76 20.27 -25.75
CA PRO A 29 4.17 18.92 -25.40
C PRO A 29 2.94 18.02 -25.27
N ALA A 30 3.04 16.82 -25.82
CA ALA A 30 1.95 15.85 -25.81
C ALA A 30 2.46 14.46 -25.44
N VAL A 31 1.71 13.79 -24.57
CA VAL A 31 1.96 12.40 -24.18
C VAL A 31 0.89 11.52 -24.82
N ARG A 32 1.33 10.49 -25.52
CA ARG A 32 0.47 9.46 -26.13
C ARG A 32 0.55 8.17 -25.32
N TRP A 33 -0.48 7.32 -25.44
CA TRP A 33 -0.52 5.97 -24.85
C TRP A 33 -0.45 5.96 -23.31
N VAL A 34 -1.18 6.86 -22.65
CA VAL A 34 -1.34 6.81 -21.20
C VAL A 34 -2.39 5.79 -20.81
N GLY A 35 -2.08 4.91 -19.86
CA GLY A 35 -3.03 3.91 -19.39
C GLY A 35 -4.26 4.52 -18.71
N GLY A 36 -5.35 3.76 -18.66
CA GLY A 36 -6.61 4.20 -18.04
C GLY A 36 -6.46 4.55 -16.55
N PRO A 37 -5.87 3.68 -15.72
CA PRO A 37 -5.65 4.00 -14.30
C PRO A 37 -4.78 5.25 -14.11
N GLU A 38 -3.76 5.44 -14.95
CA GLU A 38 -2.87 6.59 -14.88
C GLU A 38 -3.58 7.90 -15.24
N ILE A 39 -4.44 7.90 -16.27
CA ILE A 39 -5.18 9.11 -16.65
C ILE A 39 -6.20 9.52 -15.58
N GLU A 40 -6.82 8.55 -14.90
CA GLU A 40 -7.70 8.78 -13.76
C GLU A 40 -6.95 9.38 -12.57
N LEU A 41 -5.78 8.82 -12.21
CA LEU A 41 -4.93 9.34 -11.15
C LEU A 41 -4.43 10.75 -11.45
N LEU A 42 -4.06 11.03 -12.71
CA LEU A 42 -3.66 12.37 -13.14
C LEU A 42 -4.81 13.38 -13.06
N ALA A 43 -6.02 12.97 -13.46
CA ALA A 43 -7.22 13.80 -13.33
C ALA A 43 -7.50 14.15 -11.87
N ILE A 44 -7.40 13.16 -10.97
CA ILE A 44 -7.58 13.36 -9.52
C ILE A 44 -6.47 14.28 -8.97
N ALA A 45 -5.21 14.05 -9.30
CA ALA A 45 -4.08 14.84 -8.78
C ALA A 45 -4.16 16.31 -9.24
N THR A 46 -4.40 16.54 -10.52
CA THR A 46 -4.40 17.89 -11.12
C THR A 46 -5.75 18.62 -11.01
N ASN A 47 -6.80 17.96 -10.48
CA ASN A 47 -8.20 18.38 -10.56
C ASN A 47 -8.71 18.60 -12.00
N ALA A 48 -8.09 17.97 -12.99
CA ALA A 48 -8.58 17.98 -14.37
C ALA A 48 -9.83 17.11 -14.51
N ARG A 49 -10.66 17.41 -15.51
CA ARG A 49 -11.73 16.51 -15.95
C ARG A 49 -11.33 15.81 -17.23
N ILE A 50 -11.41 14.48 -17.26
CA ILE A 50 -11.17 13.70 -18.47
C ILE A 50 -12.20 14.11 -19.53
N VAL A 51 -11.71 14.50 -20.71
CA VAL A 51 -12.55 14.98 -21.81
C VAL A 51 -12.59 13.91 -22.91
N PRO A 52 -13.76 13.36 -23.26
CA PRO A 52 -13.87 12.30 -24.26
C PRO A 52 -13.82 12.84 -25.71
N ARG A 53 -14.23 14.09 -25.94
CA ARG A 53 -14.31 14.72 -27.27
C ARG A 53 -13.61 16.06 -27.30
N PHE A 54 -12.85 16.32 -28.37
CA PHE A 54 -12.11 17.58 -28.55
C PHE A 54 -13.01 18.83 -28.56
N SER A 55 -14.25 18.72 -29.06
CA SER A 55 -15.23 19.82 -29.06
C SER A 55 -15.66 20.26 -27.66
N GLU A 56 -15.50 19.40 -26.66
CA GLU A 56 -15.89 19.66 -25.28
C GLU A 56 -14.74 20.21 -24.42
N LEU A 57 -13.58 20.47 -25.04
CA LEU A 57 -12.39 20.99 -24.36
C LEU A 57 -12.62 22.47 -24.01
N ALA A 58 -12.72 22.75 -22.72
CA ALA A 58 -12.94 24.10 -22.19
C ALA A 58 -11.89 24.41 -21.11
N PRO A 59 -11.51 25.69 -20.91
CA PRO A 59 -10.55 26.09 -19.89
C PRO A 59 -10.95 25.60 -18.48
N ALA A 60 -12.25 25.56 -18.17
CA ALA A 60 -12.78 25.09 -16.89
C ALA A 60 -12.56 23.58 -16.61
N LYS A 61 -12.20 22.78 -17.62
CA LYS A 61 -11.94 21.35 -17.47
C LYS A 61 -10.45 21.02 -17.34
N LEU A 62 -9.57 22.01 -17.52
CA LEU A 62 -8.13 21.83 -17.44
C LEU A 62 -7.67 21.74 -15.98
N GLY A 63 -6.74 20.82 -15.73
CA GLY A 63 -6.08 20.71 -14.42
C GLY A 63 -4.90 21.66 -14.29
N SER A 64 -4.42 21.79 -13.06
CA SER A 64 -3.22 22.57 -12.74
C SER A 64 -2.12 21.67 -12.17
N ALA A 65 -0.88 21.93 -12.56
CA ALA A 65 0.32 21.31 -11.99
C ALA A 65 1.43 22.37 -11.95
N GLY A 66 2.21 22.39 -10.87
CA GLY A 66 3.28 23.39 -10.72
C GLY A 66 4.54 23.05 -11.52
N LEU A 67 4.90 21.77 -11.63
CA LEU A 67 6.10 21.35 -12.34
C LEU A 67 5.83 20.09 -13.19
N VAL A 68 6.19 20.15 -14.46
CA VAL A 68 6.23 19.00 -15.36
C VAL A 68 7.64 18.87 -15.89
N ARG A 69 8.28 17.73 -15.64
CA ARG A 69 9.65 17.46 -16.09
C ARG A 69 9.84 16.06 -16.60
N GLU A 70 10.65 15.93 -17.64
CA GLU A 70 11.15 14.64 -18.10
C GLU A 70 12.42 14.30 -17.30
N ILE A 71 12.39 13.19 -16.58
CA ILE A 71 13.51 12.65 -15.82
C ILE A 71 14.09 11.50 -16.62
N THR A 72 15.39 11.59 -16.93
CA THR A 72 16.13 10.49 -17.56
C THR A 72 16.92 9.75 -16.49
N PHE A 73 16.93 8.42 -16.54
CA PHE A 73 17.58 7.60 -15.53
C PHE A 73 18.76 6.80 -16.09
N GLY A 74 19.94 6.97 -15.50
CA GLY A 74 21.12 6.12 -15.79
C GLY A 74 21.68 6.30 -17.21
N THR A 75 22.36 5.27 -17.70
CA THR A 75 22.93 5.19 -19.07
C THR A 75 21.97 4.54 -20.07
N ALA A 76 20.99 3.77 -19.59
CA ALA A 76 19.85 3.35 -20.40
C ALA A 76 18.98 4.60 -20.64
N ARG A 77 18.57 4.86 -21.87
CA ARG A 77 17.83 6.09 -22.25
C ARG A 77 16.37 6.10 -21.76
N ASP A 78 16.11 5.55 -20.58
CA ASP A 78 14.78 5.47 -19.99
C ASP A 78 14.37 6.86 -19.50
N ARG A 79 13.21 7.30 -19.99
CA ARG A 79 12.63 8.61 -19.74
C ARG A 79 11.30 8.43 -19.02
N MET A 80 11.11 9.20 -17.96
CA MET A 80 9.87 9.24 -17.19
C MET A 80 9.39 10.68 -17.09
N LEU A 81 8.10 10.90 -17.32
CA LEU A 81 7.49 12.20 -17.07
C LEU A 81 7.05 12.28 -15.60
N SER A 82 7.57 13.26 -14.87
CA SER A 82 7.14 13.58 -13.51
C SER A 82 6.27 14.83 -13.53
N ILE A 83 5.10 14.73 -12.91
CA ILE A 83 4.15 15.83 -12.73
C ILE A 83 4.02 16.07 -11.22
N GLU A 84 4.53 17.21 -10.75
CA GLU A 84 4.70 17.55 -9.35
C GLU A 84 3.95 18.84 -9.01
N GLN A 85 3.76 19.09 -7.71
CA GLN A 85 3.06 20.28 -7.19
C GLN A 85 1.63 20.40 -7.74
N CYS A 86 0.89 19.29 -7.71
CA CYS A 86 -0.52 19.28 -8.06
C CYS A 86 -1.38 19.82 -6.91
N PRO A 87 -2.52 20.48 -7.17
CA PRO A 87 -3.36 21.10 -6.14
C PRO A 87 -4.00 20.09 -5.19
N ASN A 88 -4.23 18.85 -5.63
CA ASN A 88 -4.84 17.82 -4.81
C ASN A 88 -3.77 16.96 -4.11
N SER A 89 -3.64 17.13 -2.79
CA SER A 89 -2.72 16.34 -1.95
C SER A 89 -3.23 14.92 -1.62
N LYS A 90 -4.45 14.56 -2.03
CA LYS A 90 -5.03 13.22 -1.76
C LYS A 90 -4.47 12.12 -2.65
N ALA A 91 -3.87 12.48 -3.79
CA ALA A 91 -3.19 11.54 -4.67
C ALA A 91 -1.69 11.66 -4.46
N VAL A 92 -1.06 10.59 -3.96
CA VAL A 92 0.38 10.52 -3.72
C VAL A 92 0.99 9.39 -4.54
N THR A 93 2.17 9.62 -5.09
CA THR A 93 2.93 8.62 -5.85
C THR A 93 4.24 8.34 -5.14
N ILE A 94 4.47 7.07 -4.79
CA ILE A 94 5.74 6.60 -4.23
C ILE A 94 6.53 5.95 -5.36
N PHE A 95 7.65 6.59 -5.74
CA PHE A 95 8.53 6.08 -6.77
C PHE A 95 9.66 5.23 -6.16
N VAL A 96 9.62 3.92 -6.42
CA VAL A 96 10.58 2.95 -5.90
C VAL A 96 11.63 2.62 -6.96
N ARG A 97 12.91 2.63 -6.57
CA ARG A 97 14.04 2.21 -7.41
C ARG A 97 14.83 1.12 -6.71
N GLY A 98 15.34 0.17 -7.49
CA GLY A 98 16.17 -0.94 -6.99
C GLY A 98 17.09 -1.47 -8.08
N GLY A 99 18.15 -2.18 -7.67
CA GLY A 99 19.14 -2.73 -8.60
C GLY A 99 18.66 -3.97 -9.38
N ASN A 100 17.62 -4.64 -8.90
CA ASN A 100 17.00 -5.80 -9.54
C ASN A 100 15.47 -5.70 -9.43
N LYS A 101 14.75 -6.17 -10.44
CA LYS A 101 13.29 -6.26 -10.49
C LYS A 101 12.71 -6.97 -9.27
N MET A 102 13.33 -8.07 -8.82
CA MET A 102 12.88 -8.81 -7.63
C MET A 102 12.81 -7.92 -6.37
N ILE A 103 13.80 -7.04 -6.18
CA ILE A 103 13.84 -6.13 -5.03
C ILE A 103 12.77 -5.05 -5.16
N ILE A 104 12.52 -4.57 -6.37
CA ILE A 104 11.49 -3.55 -6.64
C ILE A 104 10.10 -4.14 -6.36
N ASP A 105 9.83 -5.35 -6.85
CA ASP A 105 8.55 -6.03 -6.65
C ASP A 105 8.30 -6.34 -5.17
N GLU A 106 9.33 -6.78 -4.44
CA GLU A 106 9.24 -6.97 -2.99
C GLU A 106 9.02 -5.65 -2.24
N ALA A 107 9.77 -4.60 -2.56
CA ALA A 107 9.60 -3.29 -1.93
C ALA A 107 8.20 -2.72 -2.18
N LYS A 108 7.63 -2.90 -3.38
CA LYS A 108 6.26 -2.51 -3.69
C LYS A 108 5.26 -3.26 -2.80
N ARG A 109 5.46 -4.57 -2.61
CA ARG A 109 4.62 -5.39 -1.72
C ARG A 109 4.74 -4.93 -0.26
N SER A 110 5.95 -4.72 0.25
CA SER A 110 6.17 -4.28 1.64
C SER A 110 5.54 -2.90 1.92
N ILE A 111 5.63 -1.96 0.97
CA ILE A 111 4.97 -0.65 1.10
C ILE A 111 3.44 -0.81 1.12
N HIS A 112 2.88 -1.71 0.28
CA HIS A 112 1.45 -1.98 0.28
C HIS A 112 0.97 -2.54 1.62
N ASP A 113 1.71 -3.48 2.21
CA ASP A 113 1.39 -4.06 3.51
C ASP A 113 1.45 -2.99 4.61
N ALA A 114 2.48 -2.14 4.61
CA ALA A 114 2.60 -1.02 5.55
C ALA A 114 1.43 -0.03 5.44
N LEU A 115 1.04 0.34 4.22
CA LEU A 115 -0.12 1.21 3.99
C LEU A 115 -1.43 0.57 4.47
N CYS A 116 -1.58 -0.75 4.33
CA CYS A 116 -2.74 -1.48 4.85
C CYS A 116 -2.79 -1.46 6.38
N VAL A 117 -1.65 -1.62 7.06
CA VAL A 117 -1.56 -1.52 8.53
C VAL A 117 -1.92 -0.11 9.00
N ILE A 118 -1.35 0.93 8.37
CA ILE A 118 -1.67 2.33 8.69
C ILE A 118 -3.17 2.61 8.47
N ARG A 119 -3.74 2.12 7.37
CA ARG A 119 -5.17 2.24 7.09
C ARG A 119 -6.00 1.58 8.20
N ASN A 120 -5.61 0.41 8.68
CA ASN A 120 -6.31 -0.26 9.77
C ASN A 120 -6.25 0.58 11.05
N LEU A 121 -5.09 1.16 11.37
CA LEU A 121 -4.92 2.04 12.54
C LEU A 121 -5.76 3.33 12.45
N VAL A 122 -5.93 3.89 11.25
CA VAL A 122 -6.82 5.05 11.02
C VAL A 122 -8.29 4.68 11.18
N ARG A 123 -8.67 3.41 10.95
CA ARG A 123 -10.05 2.93 11.13
C ARG A 123 -10.34 2.51 12.57
N ASP A 124 -9.38 1.90 13.25
CA ASP A 124 -9.46 1.40 14.62
C ASP A 124 -8.08 1.58 15.28
N ASP A 125 -8.02 2.33 16.37
CA ASP A 125 -6.78 2.71 17.07
C ASP A 125 -6.28 1.64 18.04
N ARG A 126 -7.02 0.54 18.20
CA ARG A 126 -6.65 -0.55 19.11
C ARG A 126 -5.51 -1.38 18.53
N ILE A 127 -4.48 -1.58 19.35
CA ILE A 127 -3.31 -2.39 19.02
C ILE A 127 -3.17 -3.56 20.00
N VAL A 128 -2.64 -4.68 19.51
CA VAL A 128 -2.26 -5.83 20.31
C VAL A 128 -0.79 -6.14 20.10
N TYR A 129 -0.13 -6.65 21.13
CA TYR A 129 1.28 -7.06 21.02
C TYR A 129 1.37 -8.35 20.19
N GLY A 130 2.11 -8.28 19.07
CA GLY A 130 2.35 -9.42 18.19
C GLY A 130 3.40 -10.39 18.74
N GLY A 131 4.10 -11.09 17.83
CA GLY A 131 5.16 -12.03 18.20
C GLY A 131 4.66 -13.25 18.98
N GLY A 132 3.39 -13.64 18.79
CA GLY A 132 2.76 -14.74 19.53
C GLY A 132 2.26 -14.35 20.93
N SER A 133 2.44 -13.10 21.37
CA SER A 133 1.99 -12.65 22.69
C SER A 133 0.47 -12.58 22.81
N ALA A 134 -0.23 -12.10 21.78
CA ALA A 134 -1.68 -12.00 21.79
C ALA A 134 -2.32 -13.40 21.79
N GLU A 135 -1.81 -14.30 20.96
CA GLU A 135 -2.26 -15.68 20.82
C GLU A 135 -2.04 -16.44 22.13
N THR A 136 -0.86 -16.31 22.76
CA THR A 136 -0.57 -16.97 24.04
C THR A 136 -1.44 -16.42 25.17
N ALA A 137 -1.72 -15.11 25.19
CA ALA A 137 -2.63 -14.54 26.17
C ALA A 137 -4.04 -15.11 26.04
N CYS A 138 -4.53 -15.27 24.80
CA CYS A 138 -5.82 -15.91 24.54
C CYS A 138 -5.80 -17.39 24.92
N ALA A 139 -4.74 -18.14 24.59
CA ALA A 139 -4.59 -19.55 24.92
C ALA A 139 -4.69 -19.80 26.43
N ILE A 140 -3.98 -18.99 27.23
CA ILE A 140 -4.01 -19.09 28.71
C ILE A 140 -5.43 -18.84 29.23
N GLU A 141 -6.12 -17.82 28.73
CA GLU A 141 -7.45 -17.48 29.24
C GLU A 141 -8.51 -18.49 28.83
N VAL A 142 -8.47 -18.97 27.58
CA VAL A 142 -9.33 -20.07 27.11
C VAL A 142 -9.09 -21.34 27.91
N ALA A 143 -7.84 -21.68 28.23
CA ALA A 143 -7.51 -22.85 29.04
C ALA A 143 -8.08 -22.74 30.45
N LYS A 144 -8.03 -21.56 31.09
CA LYS A 144 -8.67 -21.33 32.39
C LYS A 144 -10.19 -21.45 32.33
N GLU A 145 -10.82 -20.94 31.27
CA GLU A 145 -12.27 -21.10 31.10
C GLU A 145 -12.65 -22.56 30.84
N ALA A 146 -11.81 -23.32 30.13
CA ALA A 146 -12.00 -24.75 29.94
C ALA A 146 -12.05 -25.52 31.26
N ASP A 147 -11.27 -25.12 32.26
CA ASP A 147 -11.27 -25.75 33.59
C ASP A 147 -12.56 -25.51 34.39
N LYS A 148 -13.34 -24.49 34.03
CA LYS A 148 -14.65 -24.20 34.65
C LYS A 148 -15.80 -24.96 34.00
N ILE A 149 -15.60 -25.49 32.80
CA ILE A 149 -16.64 -26.18 32.04
C ILE A 149 -16.64 -27.66 32.45
N GLU A 150 -17.79 -28.15 32.89
CA GLU A 150 -17.99 -29.57 33.16
C GLU A 150 -18.49 -30.29 31.90
N GLY A 151 -17.87 -31.42 31.55
CA GLY A 151 -18.32 -32.29 30.46
C GLY A 151 -17.39 -32.30 29.23
N ILE A 152 -17.91 -32.79 28.12
CA ILE A 152 -17.11 -33.09 26.90
C ILE A 152 -16.62 -31.80 26.22
N GLU A 153 -17.33 -30.69 26.39
CA GLU A 153 -16.99 -29.39 25.78
C GLU A 153 -15.65 -28.85 26.27
N GLN A 154 -15.20 -29.21 27.48
CA GLN A 154 -13.89 -28.86 28.01
C GLN A 154 -12.75 -29.25 27.05
N TYR A 155 -12.84 -30.42 26.41
CA TYR A 155 -11.80 -30.89 25.49
C TYR A 155 -11.72 -30.02 24.23
N ALA A 156 -12.86 -29.50 23.75
CA ALA A 156 -12.89 -28.61 22.60
C ALA A 156 -12.22 -27.25 22.91
N PHE A 157 -12.49 -26.68 24.09
CA PHE A 157 -11.85 -25.44 24.54
C PHE A 157 -10.33 -25.62 24.72
N ARG A 158 -9.90 -26.73 25.33
CA ARG A 158 -8.47 -27.04 25.45
C ARG A 158 -7.79 -27.20 24.10
N ALA A 159 -8.42 -27.92 23.17
CA ALA A 159 -7.89 -28.07 21.82
C ALA A 159 -7.78 -26.72 21.09
N PHE A 160 -8.71 -25.78 21.31
CA PHE A 160 -8.62 -24.43 20.76
C PHE A 160 -7.46 -23.63 21.39
N ALA A 161 -7.26 -23.73 22.71
CA ALA A 161 -6.12 -23.11 23.37
C ALA A 161 -4.79 -23.65 22.82
N ASP A 162 -4.67 -24.97 22.65
CA ASP A 162 -3.49 -25.60 22.06
C ASP A 162 -3.27 -25.14 20.61
N ALA A 163 -4.34 -24.98 19.82
CA ALA A 163 -4.25 -24.49 18.44
C ALA A 163 -3.74 -23.06 18.35
N LEU A 164 -4.06 -22.18 19.32
CA LEU A 164 -3.52 -20.82 19.38
C LEU A 164 -2.00 -20.80 19.59
N GLU A 165 -1.44 -21.82 20.25
CA GLU A 165 0.01 -21.94 20.49
C GLU A 165 0.79 -22.33 19.23
N ALA A 166 0.13 -22.80 18.17
CA ALA A 166 0.78 -23.14 16.91
C ALA A 166 1.49 -21.93 16.28
N ILE A 167 0.95 -20.71 16.45
CA ILE A 167 1.53 -19.48 15.91
C ILE A 167 2.87 -19.13 16.57
N PRO A 168 2.97 -18.95 17.91
CA PRO A 168 4.26 -18.74 18.57
C PRO A 168 5.22 -19.91 18.37
N MET A 169 4.73 -21.15 18.28
CA MET A 169 5.55 -22.32 17.99
C MET A 169 6.24 -22.19 16.63
N ALA A 170 5.47 -21.89 15.58
CA ALA A 170 6.00 -21.70 14.23
C ALA A 170 6.95 -20.50 14.15
N LEU A 171 6.68 -19.41 14.89
CA LEU A 171 7.60 -18.26 14.97
C LEU A 171 8.93 -18.64 15.61
N ALA A 172 8.91 -19.43 16.69
CA ALA A 172 10.10 -19.94 17.34
C ALA A 172 10.91 -20.87 16.42
N GLU A 173 10.25 -21.83 15.76
CA GLU A 173 10.88 -22.75 14.80
C GLU A 173 11.56 -22.01 13.65
N ASN A 174 10.85 -21.06 13.03
CA ASN A 174 11.39 -20.25 11.94
C ASN A 174 12.56 -19.35 12.38
N SER A 175 12.68 -19.07 13.68
CA SER A 175 13.77 -18.31 14.28
C SER A 175 14.92 -19.19 14.79
N GLY A 176 14.81 -20.53 14.66
CA GLY A 176 15.81 -21.47 15.16
C GLY A 176 15.81 -21.66 16.67
N LEU A 177 14.73 -21.27 17.36
CA LEU A 177 14.56 -21.46 18.80
C LEU A 177 13.88 -22.80 19.10
N GLY A 178 14.15 -23.35 20.29
CA GLY A 178 13.41 -24.50 20.82
C GLY A 178 11.93 -24.13 21.02
N PRO A 179 10.97 -24.73 20.29
CA PRO A 179 9.59 -24.23 20.28
C PRO A 179 8.88 -24.42 21.63
N ILE A 180 9.11 -25.56 22.27
CA ILE A 180 8.57 -25.90 23.59
C ILE A 180 9.15 -24.95 24.66
N ASP A 181 10.47 -24.73 24.62
CA ASP A 181 11.14 -23.83 25.57
C ASP A 181 10.66 -22.40 25.42
N ALA A 182 10.53 -21.93 24.18
CA ALA A 182 10.07 -20.58 23.86
C ALA A 182 8.64 -20.34 24.35
N ILE A 183 7.71 -21.27 24.13
CA ILE A 183 6.33 -21.15 24.61
C ILE A 183 6.28 -21.19 26.14
N THR A 184 7.05 -22.09 26.76
CA THR A 184 7.09 -22.22 28.22
C THR A 184 7.59 -20.93 28.86
N ASP A 185 8.70 -20.35 28.35
CA ASP A 185 9.22 -19.07 28.81
C ASP A 185 8.21 -17.93 28.59
N LEU A 186 7.55 -17.89 27.43
CA LEU A 186 6.55 -16.87 27.10
C LEU A 186 5.33 -16.93 28.05
N LYS A 187 4.84 -18.14 28.37
CA LYS A 187 3.79 -18.36 29.38
C LYS A 187 4.24 -17.90 30.76
N VAL A 188 5.42 -18.33 31.22
CA VAL A 188 5.97 -17.94 32.54
C VAL A 188 6.07 -16.43 32.67
N ARG A 189 6.67 -15.75 31.68
CA ARG A 189 6.78 -14.29 31.67
C ARG A 189 5.42 -13.60 31.69
N ARG A 190 4.42 -14.15 31.01
CA ARG A 190 3.06 -13.60 30.98
C ARG A 190 2.36 -13.71 32.34
N PHE A 191 2.49 -14.85 33.03
CA PHE A 191 1.96 -15.01 34.39
C PHE A 191 2.61 -14.02 35.36
N SER A 192 3.94 -13.83 35.28
CA SER A 192 4.66 -12.87 36.10
C SER A 192 4.21 -11.42 35.88
N ILE A 193 4.00 -11.01 34.62
CA ILE A 193 3.51 -9.66 34.29
C ILE A 193 2.08 -9.45 34.79
N THR A 194 1.21 -10.46 34.66
CA THR A 194 -0.18 -10.37 35.12
C THR A 194 -0.26 -10.28 36.65
N ALA A 195 0.64 -10.95 37.37
CA ALA A 195 0.74 -10.89 38.83
C ALA A 195 1.27 -9.54 39.36
N LEU A 196 1.96 -8.74 38.53
CA LEU A 196 2.45 -7.41 38.88
C LEU A 196 1.46 -6.28 38.53
N ALA A 197 0.46 -6.57 37.68
CA ALA A 197 -0.53 -5.62 37.19
C ALA A 197 -1.90 -5.72 37.88
N GLY A 198 -2.10 -6.71 38.77
CA GLY A 198 -3.27 -6.86 39.64
C GLY A 198 -2.93 -6.48 41.08
#